data_AF-A0A166E4V5-F1
#
_entry.id   AF-A0A166E4V5-F1
#
_cell.length_a   1.000
_cell.length_b   1.000
_cell.length_c   1.000
_cell.angle_alpha   90.00
_cell.angle_beta   90.00
_cell.angle_gamma   90.00
#
_symmetry.space_group_name_H-M   'P 1'
#
loop_
_entity.id
_entity.type
_entity.pdbx_description
1 polymer ?
#
loop_
_entity_poly.entity_id
_entity_poly.type
_entity_poly.pdbx_seq_one_letter_code
_entity_poly.pdbx_strand_id
1 'polypeptide(L)' 'MFPKAKKLRIIMDNLNTHTYTSILENFEFKEAVELISKVKFYYTPKHASWLNIAEIEINVMDI' A
#
# COMPACT_ATOMS: atom_id res chain seq x y z
N MET A 1 -0.85 15.16 -3.32
CA MET A 1 -0.49 14.18 -4.38
C MET A 1 0.99 14.35 -4.71
N PHE A 2 1.71 13.28 -5.08
CA PHE A 2 3.15 13.34 -5.38
C PHE A 2 3.42 13.26 -6.90
N PRO A 3 3.07 14.29 -7.69
CA PRO A 3 3.05 14.20 -9.17
C PRO A 3 4.43 14.05 -9.81
N LYS A 4 5.50 14.41 -9.10
CA LYS A 4 6.89 14.32 -9.58
C LYS A 4 7.58 13.03 -9.13
N ALA A 5 6.93 12.18 -8.35
CA ALA A 5 7.55 10.96 -7.84
C ALA A 5 7.72 9.94 -8.97
N LYS A 6 8.96 9.50 -9.19
CA LYS A 6 9.27 8.44 -10.16
C LYS A 6 8.80 7.06 -9.69
N LYS A 7 8.87 6.82 -8.38
CA LYS A 7 8.30 5.66 -7.72
C LYS A 7 7.70 6.04 -6.37
N LEU A 8 6.60 5.37 -6.03
CA LEU A 8 5.96 5.44 -4.72
C LEU A 8 6.27 4.14 -3.97
N ARG A 9 6.79 4.27 -2.75
CA ARG A 9 6.98 3.15 -1.83
C ARG A 9 5.79 3.16 -0.87
N ILE A 10 5.02 2.08 -0.88
CA ILE A 10 3.83 1.95 -0.04
C ILE A 10 4.13 0.91 1.02
N ILE A 11 4.01 1.30 2.28
CA ILE A 11 4.10 0.40 3.43
C ILE A 11 2.68 0.02 3.80
N MET A 12 2.40 -1.28 3.91
CA MET A 12 1.08 -1.82 4.22
C MET A 12 1.21 -3.09 5.07
N ASP A 13 0.13 -3.47 5.72
CA ASP A 13 0.03 -4.75 6.42
C ASP A 13 -0.02 -5.94 5.45
N ASN A 14 0.27 -7.12 5.98
CA ASN A 14 0.38 -8.37 5.24
C ASN A 14 -0.98 -9.07 5.13
N LEU A 15 -1.97 -8.36 4.56
CA LEU A 15 -3.28 -8.90 4.24
C LEU A 15 -3.25 -9.59 2.87
N ASN A 16 -4.00 -10.68 2.71
CA ASN A 16 -4.00 -11.46 1.46
C ASN A 16 -4.53 -10.69 0.24
N THR A 17 -5.30 -9.62 0.44
CA THR A 17 -5.77 -8.70 -0.60
C THR A 17 -4.76 -7.60 -0.91
N HIS A 18 -3.69 -7.44 -0.14
CA HIS A 18 -2.69 -6.40 -0.37
C HIS A 18 -1.69 -6.88 -1.41
N THR A 19 -2.14 -6.97 -2.66
CA THR A 19 -1.34 -7.45 -3.79
C THR A 19 -1.55 -6.56 -5.01
N TYR A 20 -0.62 -6.63 -5.98
CA TYR A 20 -0.79 -5.92 -7.25
C TYR A 20 -2.00 -6.42 -8.06
N THR A 21 -2.46 -7.65 -7.82
CA THR A 21 -3.67 -8.19 -8.46
C THR A 21 -4.89 -7.35 -8.14
N SER A 22 -5.00 -6.82 -6.92
CA SER A 22 -6.10 -5.94 -6.54
C SER A 22 -6.08 -4.62 -7.30
N ILE A 23 -4.93 -4.15 -7.79
CA ILE A 23 -4.88 -3.01 -8.73
C ILE A 23 -5.42 -3.45 -10.11
N LEU A 24 -5.02 -4.62 -10.61
CA LEU A 24 -5.49 -5.12 -11.91
C LEU A 24 -7.01 -5.36 -11.94
N GLU A 25 -7.60 -5.78 -10.82
CA GLU A 25 -9.03 -6.06 -10.72
C GLU A 25 -9.91 -4.81 -10.66
N ASN A 26 -9.37 -3.68 -10.18
CA ASN A 26 -10.14 -2.46 -9.92
C ASN A 26 -9.93 -1.35 -10.95
N PHE A 27 -8.88 -1.43 -11.79
CA PHE A 27 -8.54 -0.40 -12.77
C PHE A 27 -8.55 -0.96 -14.19
N GLU A 28 -8.77 -0.09 -15.17
CA GLU A 28 -8.58 -0.48 -16.58
C GLU A 28 -7.13 -0.93 -16.80
N PHE A 29 -6.94 -1.95 -17.64
CA PHE A 29 -5.64 -2.62 -17.81
C PHE A 29 -4.47 -1.63 -18.05
N LYS A 30 -4.68 -0.63 -18.91
CA LYS A 30 -3.67 0.38 -19.22
C LYS A 30 -3.27 1.21 -17.99
N GLU A 31 -4.27 1.64 -17.22
CA GLU A 31 -4.06 2.42 -16.00
C GLU A 31 -3.40 1.56 -14.91
N ALA A 32 -3.85 0.33 -14.74
CA ALA A 32 -3.30 -0.61 -13.77
C ALA A 32 -1.81 -0.88 -14.01
N VAL A 33 -1.42 -1.11 -15.28
CA VAL A 33 -0.01 -1.32 -15.66
C VAL A 33 0.83 -0.08 -15.36
N GLU A 34 0.30 1.12 -15.67
CA GLU A 34 1.00 2.37 -15.37
C GLU A 34 1.18 2.55 -13.85
N LEU A 35 0.15 2.29 -13.04
CA LEU A 35 0.20 2.36 -11.58
C LEU A 35 1.21 1.36 -11.01
N ILE A 36 1.14 0.09 -11.42
CA ILE A 36 2.04 -0.98 -10.95
C ILE A 36 3.50 -0.64 -11.28
N SER A 37 3.77 -0.04 -12.45
CA SER A 37 5.13 0.36 -12.82
C SER A 37 5.75 1.41 -11.87
N LYS A 38 4.90 2.23 -11.25
CA LYS A 38 5.28 3.34 -10.37
C LYS A 38 5.23 2.99 -8.90
N VAL A 39 4.55 1.92 -8.48
CA VAL A 39 4.42 1.57 -7.06
C VAL A 39 5.32 0.39 -6.65
N LYS A 40 5.78 0.40 -5.40
CA LYS A 40 6.48 -0.73 -4.78
C LYS A 40 5.94 -0.96 -3.37
N PHE A 41 5.40 -2.15 -3.13
CA PHE A 41 4.85 -2.53 -1.84
C PHE A 41 5.93 -3.08 -0.90
N TYR A 42 5.84 -2.68 0.36
CA TYR A 42 6.61 -3.17 1.48
C TYR A 42 5.63 -3.61 2.56
N TYR A 43 5.69 -4.88 2.94
CA TYR A 43 4.77 -5.43 3.93
C TYR A 43 5.38 -5.38 5.33
N THR A 44 4.58 -5.04 6.33
CA THR A 44 4.97 -5.25 7.72
C THR A 44 5.10 -6.76 8.00
N PRO A 45 6.01 -7.17 8.91
CA PRO A 45 6.10 -8.57 9.32
C PRO A 45 4.79 -9.08 9.90
N LYS A 46 4.51 -10.38 9.72
CA LYS A 46 3.35 -11.01 10.36
C LYS A 46 3.46 -10.88 11.88
N HIS A 47 2.32 -10.63 12.54
CA HIS A 47 2.23 -10.42 13.99
C HIS A 47 3.07 -9.24 14.53
N ALA A 48 3.34 -8.22 13.68
CA ALA A 48 4.04 -7.00 14.08
C ALA A 48 3.17 -5.74 13.88
N SER A 49 1.94 -5.76 14.39
CA SER A 49 1.00 -4.62 14.40
C SER A 49 1.63 -3.35 14.98
N TRP A 50 2.49 -3.49 15.99
CA TRP A 50 3.25 -2.40 16.60
C TRP A 50 4.29 -1.73 15.67
N LEU A 51 4.51 -2.25 14.46
CA LEU A 51 5.30 -1.62 13.40
C LEU A 51 4.43 -1.06 12.26
N ASN A 52 3.10 -1.23 12.33
CA ASN A 52 2.18 -0.71 11.33
C ASN A 52 1.81 0.75 11.65
N ILE A 53 2.32 1.67 10.84
CA ILE A 53 2.11 3.12 11.01
C ILE A 53 0.62 3.48 11.03
N ALA A 54 -0.19 2.87 10.16
CA ALA A 54 -1.62 3.16 10.10
C ALA A 54 -2.33 2.75 11.39
N GLU A 55 -2.01 1.58 11.95
CA GLU A 55 -2.58 1.15 13.23
C GLU A 55 -2.12 2.05 14.39
N ILE A 56 -0.86 2.48 14.41
CA ILE A 56 -0.35 3.41 15.43
C ILE A 56 -1.08 4.76 15.35
N GLU A 57 -1.23 5.32 14.14
CA GLU A 57 -1.93 6.59 13.93
C GLU A 57 -3.40 6.50 14.36
N ILE A 58 -4.10 5.40 14.02
CA ILE A 58 -5.50 5.18 14.44
C ILE A 58 -5.61 5.12 15.97
N ASN A 59 -4.74 4.34 16.63
CA ASN A 59 -4.77 4.24 18.10
C ASN A 59 -4.53 5.58 18.81
N VAL A 60 -3.79 6.52 18.21
CA VAL A 60 -3.60 7.87 18.75
C VAL A 60 -4.85 8.73 18.58
N MET A 61 -5.63 8.52 17.51
CA MET A 61 -6.87 9.25 17.25
C MET A 61 -8.07 8.73 18.04
N ASP A 62 -8.03 7.47 18.49
CA ASP A 62 -9.08 6.83 19.29
C ASP A 62 -9.04 7.21 20.79
N ILE A 63 -8.25 8.23 21.15
CA ILE A 63 -8.12 8.81 22.50
C ILE A 63 -9.03 10.02 22.67
#